data_AF-A0A259PCP9-F1
#
_entry.id   AF-A0A259PCP9-F1
#
_cell.length_a   1.000
_cell.length_b   1.000
_cell.length_c   1.000
_cell.angle_alpha   90.00
_cell.angle_beta   90.00
_cell.angle_gamma   90.00
#
_symmetry.space_group_name_H-M   'P 1'
#
loop_
_entity.id
_entity.type
_entity.pdbx_description
1 polymer ?
#
loop_
_entity_poly.entity_id
_entity_poly.type
_entity_poly.pdbx_seq_one_letter_code
_entity_poly.pdbx_strand_id
1 'polypeptide(L)'
;MADDSAQDKELPASLKRKQQAREKGQVPRSRDLTSSLLLAGVAVAVFYGGSWVYTQSRTMLQTGLTIPAPAAHDATQMLAFAGHVVLLGLMVLLPFLLLNFFSSAAGGLALGGWVFSGQALAPDFSRLDPVAGVQRMFSITGLGELGKAVIKALVIGGLGVLVLWTQRGPLLQLLQIEPDLVPAQLAMLCAQSFFWL
;
A
#
# COMPACT_ATOMS: atom_id res chain seq x y z
N MET A 1 41.68 29.00 -17.05
CA MET A 1 41.01 27.68 -16.97
C MET A 1 39.56 27.96 -16.70
N ALA A 2 38.69 27.48 -17.60
CA ALA A 2 37.35 27.99 -17.85
C ALA A 2 36.34 27.71 -16.73
N ASP A 3 35.50 28.72 -16.50
CA ASP A 3 34.41 28.82 -15.54
C ASP A 3 33.15 28.09 -16.05
N ASP A 4 33.30 26.83 -16.46
CA ASP A 4 32.29 26.10 -17.28
C ASP A 4 31.35 25.19 -16.45
N SER A 5 31.30 25.37 -15.13
CA SER A 5 30.74 24.34 -14.22
C SER A 5 29.31 24.60 -13.72
N ALA A 6 28.74 25.79 -13.97
CA ALA A 6 27.44 26.17 -13.41
C ALA A 6 26.28 26.12 -14.42
N GLN A 7 26.58 26.31 -15.72
CA GLN A 7 25.56 26.47 -16.77
C GLN A 7 25.11 25.13 -17.40
N ASP A 8 25.91 24.08 -17.25
CA ASP A 8 25.66 22.74 -17.81
C ASP A 8 24.63 21.91 -16.99
N LYS A 9 24.12 22.49 -15.89
CA LYS A 9 23.20 21.84 -14.94
C LYS A 9 21.72 21.96 -15.33
N GLU A 10 21.40 22.78 -16.33
CA GLU A 10 20.02 23.01 -16.79
C GLU A 10 19.67 22.28 -18.10
N LEU A 11 20.63 21.61 -18.74
CA LEU A 11 20.37 20.87 -19.98
C LEU A 11 19.75 19.50 -19.69
N PRO A 12 18.72 19.07 -20.46
CA PRO A 12 18.15 17.74 -20.32
C PRO A 12 19.23 16.69 -20.53
N ALA A 13 19.26 15.67 -19.66
CA ALA A 13 20.26 14.60 -19.73
C ALA A 13 20.32 13.99 -21.15
N SER A 14 21.52 13.96 -21.74
CA SER A 14 21.74 13.37 -23.06
C SER A 14 21.26 11.92 -23.12
N LEU A 15 20.82 11.46 -24.29
CA LEU A 15 20.30 10.09 -24.48
C LEU A 15 21.27 9.01 -23.96
N LYS A 16 22.58 9.24 -24.12
CA LYS A 16 23.65 8.37 -23.62
C LYS A 16 23.69 8.32 -22.08
N ARG A 17 23.50 9.45 -21.38
CA ARG A 17 23.40 9.49 -19.90
C ARG A 17 22.15 8.75 -19.41
N LYS A 18 21.00 8.90 -20.09
CA LYS A 18 19.76 8.17 -19.75
C LYS A 18 19.88 6.66 -19.94
N GLN A 19 20.54 6.21 -21.01
CA GLN A 19 20.82 4.79 -21.25
C GLN A 19 21.76 4.20 -20.19
N GLN A 20 22.85 4.89 -19.84
CA GLN A 20 23.76 4.46 -18.76
C GLN A 20 23.08 4.41 -17.39
N ALA A 21 22.19 5.36 -17.08
CA ALA A 21 21.41 5.32 -15.85
C ALA A 21 20.49 4.08 -15.81
N ARG A 22 19.86 3.75 -16.94
CA ARG A 22 19.08 2.50 -17.09
C ARG A 22 19.94 1.25 -16.94
N GLU A 23 21.11 1.17 -17.56
CA GLU A 23 22.04 0.03 -17.40
C GLU A 23 22.46 -0.18 -15.94
N LYS A 24 22.55 0.91 -15.16
CA LYS A 24 22.79 0.90 -13.70
C LYS A 24 21.53 0.63 -12.87
N GLY A 25 20.39 0.37 -13.49
CA GLY A 25 19.09 0.13 -12.83
C GLY A 25 18.43 1.38 -12.22
N GLN A 26 18.94 2.57 -12.50
CA GLN A 26 18.39 3.84 -12.03
C GLN A 26 17.29 4.32 -12.98
N VAL A 27 16.11 3.72 -12.84
CA VAL A 27 14.91 4.14 -13.57
C VAL A 27 14.08 5.13 -12.77
N PRO A 28 13.37 6.07 -13.43
CA PRO A 28 12.40 6.93 -12.75
C PRO A 28 11.36 6.09 -12.04
N ARG A 29 11.15 6.36 -10.75
CA ARG A 29 10.06 5.79 -9.95
C ARG A 29 9.34 6.92 -9.24
N SER A 30 8.02 7.01 -9.41
CA SER A 30 7.19 7.92 -8.62
C SER A 30 6.60 7.15 -7.46
N ARG A 31 6.96 7.57 -6.25
CA ARG A 31 6.37 7.04 -5.03
C ARG A 31 4.88 7.30 -4.97
N ASP A 32 4.45 8.48 -5.43
CA ASP A 32 3.05 8.88 -5.44
C ASP A 32 2.20 8.05 -6.40
N LEU A 33 2.74 7.70 -7.59
CA LEU A 33 2.00 6.86 -8.54
C LEU A 33 1.73 5.46 -7.96
N THR A 34 2.76 4.83 -7.38
CA THR A 34 2.60 3.50 -6.75
C THR A 34 1.60 3.55 -5.60
N SER A 35 1.66 4.59 -4.75
CA SER A 35 0.71 4.77 -3.65
C SER A 35 -0.72 4.98 -4.15
N SER A 36 -0.93 5.79 -5.19
CA SER A 36 -2.26 6.01 -5.79
C SER A 36 -2.84 4.74 -6.42
N LEU A 37 -2.02 3.97 -7.15
CA LEU A 37 -2.44 2.69 -7.73
C LEU A 37 -2.82 1.66 -6.66
N LEU A 38 -2.07 1.63 -5.56
CA LEU A 38 -2.40 0.77 -4.42
C LEU A 38 -3.72 1.19 -3.78
N LEU A 39 -3.91 2.47 -3.49
CA LEU A 39 -5.16 2.98 -2.89
C LEU A 39 -6.37 2.72 -3.79
N ALA A 40 -6.24 2.96 -5.10
CA ALA A 40 -7.30 2.65 -6.06
C ALA A 40 -7.61 1.15 -6.10
N GLY A 41 -6.58 0.32 -6.12
CA GLY A 41 -6.72 -1.14 -6.08
C GLY A 41 -7.42 -1.62 -4.81
N VAL A 42 -7.07 -1.05 -3.65
CA VAL A 42 -7.69 -1.39 -2.36
C VAL A 42 -9.16 -0.95 -2.35
N ALA A 43 -9.47 0.24 -2.86
CA ALA A 43 -10.85 0.72 -2.96
C ALA A 43 -11.72 -0.24 -3.79
N VAL A 44 -11.23 -0.68 -4.95
CA VAL A 44 -11.92 -1.67 -5.80
C VAL A 44 -12.06 -3.02 -5.08
N ALA A 45 -10.99 -3.51 -4.46
CA ALA A 45 -11.00 -4.78 -3.74
C ALA A 45 -11.97 -4.78 -2.57
N VAL A 46 -12.06 -3.68 -1.81
CA VAL A 46 -13.03 -3.53 -0.72
C VAL A 46 -14.45 -3.43 -1.26
N PHE A 47 -14.67 -2.69 -2.35
CA PHE A 47 -16.00 -2.50 -2.91
C PHE A 47 -16.61 -3.80 -3.44
N TYR A 48 -15.84 -4.60 -4.19
CA TYR A 48 -16.34 -5.86 -4.77
C TYR A 48 -16.09 -7.10 -3.89
N GLY A 49 -15.03 -7.10 -3.11
CA GLY A 49 -14.57 -8.25 -2.32
C GLY A 49 -14.79 -8.12 -0.81
N GLY A 50 -15.26 -6.97 -0.31
CA GLY A 50 -15.41 -6.71 1.12
C GLY A 50 -16.30 -7.73 1.84
N SER A 51 -17.44 -8.10 1.24
CA SER A 51 -18.33 -9.12 1.82
C SER A 51 -17.67 -10.49 1.90
N TRP A 52 -16.89 -10.88 0.88
CA TRP A 52 -16.14 -12.14 0.91
C TRP A 52 -15.09 -12.12 2.02
N VAL A 53 -14.32 -11.04 2.13
CA VAL A 53 -13.31 -10.87 3.20
C VAL A 53 -13.96 -10.94 4.58
N TYR A 54 -15.10 -10.28 4.78
CA TYR A 54 -15.86 -10.33 6.02
C TYR A 54 -16.28 -11.77 6.35
N THR A 55 -16.90 -12.48 5.42
CA THR A 55 -17.37 -13.85 5.64
C THR A 55 -16.21 -14.80 5.96
N GLN A 56 -15.10 -14.73 5.22
CA GLN A 56 -13.94 -15.57 5.49
C GLN A 56 -13.27 -15.24 6.84
N SER A 57 -13.19 -13.96 7.20
CA SER A 57 -12.66 -13.53 8.50
C SER A 57 -13.55 -14.01 9.65
N ARG A 58 -14.88 -13.93 9.48
CA ARG A 58 -15.86 -14.46 10.44
C ARG A 58 -15.71 -15.97 10.61
N THR A 59 -15.62 -16.72 9.51
CA THR A 59 -15.40 -18.18 9.54
C THR A 59 -14.08 -18.52 10.22
N MET A 60 -12.99 -17.83 9.89
CA MET A 60 -11.69 -18.03 10.54
C MET A 60 -11.78 -17.83 12.06
N LEU A 61 -12.42 -16.74 12.49
CA LEU A 61 -12.58 -16.42 13.91
C LEU A 61 -13.48 -17.44 14.63
N GLN A 62 -14.62 -17.79 14.05
CA GLN A 62 -15.55 -18.78 14.62
C GLN A 62 -14.89 -20.16 14.75
N THR A 63 -14.20 -20.61 13.70
CA THR A 63 -13.45 -21.86 13.72
C THR A 63 -12.35 -21.79 14.77
N GLY A 64 -11.54 -20.73 14.79
CA GLY A 64 -10.42 -20.60 15.73
C GLY A 64 -10.83 -20.51 17.21
N LEU A 65 -12.01 -19.96 17.49
CA LEU A 65 -12.55 -19.87 18.86
C LEU A 65 -13.33 -21.13 19.29
N THR A 66 -13.72 -22.00 18.34
CA THR A 66 -14.48 -23.22 18.63
C THR A 66 -13.56 -24.43 18.50
N ILE A 67 -12.75 -24.67 19.52
CA ILE A 67 -11.82 -25.80 19.54
C ILE A 67 -12.62 -27.12 19.65
N PRO A 68 -12.50 -28.04 18.67
CA PRO A 68 -13.23 -29.30 18.72
C PRO A 68 -12.67 -30.21 19.82
N ALA A 69 -13.54 -30.97 20.49
CA ALA A 69 -13.15 -31.81 21.64
C ALA A 69 -11.95 -32.75 21.36
N PRO A 70 -11.82 -33.40 20.19
CA PRO A 70 -10.66 -34.23 19.89
C PRO A 70 -9.33 -33.43 19.86
N ALA A 71 -9.35 -32.21 19.32
CA ALA A 71 -8.19 -31.33 19.32
C ALA A 71 -7.85 -30.81 20.72
N ALA A 72 -8.84 -30.67 21.62
CA ALA A 72 -8.60 -30.21 22.99
C ALA A 72 -7.80 -31.22 23.84
N HIS A 73 -7.82 -32.50 23.48
CA HIS A 73 -7.19 -33.58 24.25
C HIS A 73 -6.00 -34.26 23.55
N ASP A 74 -5.75 -33.95 22.27
CA ASP A 74 -4.68 -34.54 21.47
C ASP A 74 -3.85 -33.44 20.79
N ALA A 75 -2.55 -33.39 21.12
CA ALA A 75 -1.63 -32.37 20.61
C ALA A 75 -1.44 -32.43 19.08
N THR A 76 -1.50 -33.61 18.47
CA THR A 76 -1.38 -33.78 17.02
C THR A 76 -2.61 -33.21 16.32
N GLN A 77 -3.79 -33.48 16.87
CA GLN A 77 -5.05 -32.95 16.36
C GLN A 77 -5.16 -31.44 16.58
N MET A 78 -4.65 -30.92 17.70
CA MET A 78 -4.52 -29.49 17.96
C MET A 78 -3.63 -28.81 16.91
N LEU A 79 -2.48 -29.41 16.56
CA LEU A 79 -1.58 -28.85 15.55
C LEU A 79 -2.22 -28.82 14.16
N ALA A 80 -2.92 -29.88 13.76
CA ALA A 80 -3.65 -29.93 12.50
C ALA A 80 -4.77 -28.88 12.44
N PHE A 81 -5.51 -28.72 13.54
CA PHE A 81 -6.54 -27.69 13.69
C PHE A 81 -5.96 -26.26 13.61
N ALA A 82 -4.85 -25.99 14.32
CA ALA A 82 -4.16 -24.71 14.25
C ALA A 82 -3.66 -24.42 12.81
N GLY A 83 -3.11 -25.42 12.12
CA GLY A 83 -2.72 -25.31 10.72
C GLY A 83 -3.88 -24.96 9.81
N HIS A 84 -5.06 -25.54 10.04
CA HIS A 84 -6.28 -25.21 9.29
C HIS A 84 -6.72 -23.76 9.51
N VAL A 85 -6.72 -23.27 10.75
CA VAL A 85 -7.07 -21.87 11.08
C VAL A 85 -6.07 -20.89 10.46
N VAL A 86 -4.76 -21.20 10.49
CA VAL A 86 -3.72 -20.41 9.83
C VAL A 86 -3.95 -20.37 8.32
N LEU A 87 -4.32 -21.48 7.69
CA LEU A 87 -4.61 -21.51 6.26
C LEU A 87 -5.81 -20.63 5.90
N LEU A 88 -6.88 -20.65 6.71
CA LEU A 88 -8.02 -19.74 6.53
C LEU A 88 -7.59 -18.27 6.60
N GLY A 89 -6.76 -17.92 7.58
CA GLY A 89 -6.21 -16.56 7.69
C GLY A 89 -5.31 -16.17 6.51
N LEU A 90 -4.49 -17.10 6.02
CA LEU A 90 -3.66 -16.86 4.85
C LEU A 90 -4.51 -16.62 3.60
N MET A 91 -5.62 -17.35 3.43
CA MET A 91 -6.55 -17.13 2.31
C MET A 91 -7.18 -15.74 2.35
N VAL A 92 -7.51 -15.21 3.54
CA VAL A 92 -8.01 -13.84 3.70
C VAL A 92 -6.95 -12.80 3.33
N LEU A 93 -5.69 -13.03 3.71
CA LEU A 93 -4.58 -12.11 3.43
C LEU A 93 -4.08 -12.15 1.99
N LEU A 94 -4.16 -13.31 1.34
CA LEU A 94 -3.68 -13.55 -0.02
C LEU A 94 -4.10 -12.47 -1.03
N PRO A 95 -5.38 -12.07 -1.17
CA PRO A 95 -5.78 -11.04 -2.13
C PRO A 95 -5.10 -9.69 -1.87
N PHE A 96 -4.87 -9.32 -0.61
CA PHE A 96 -4.17 -8.07 -0.26
C PHE A 96 -2.69 -8.13 -0.59
N LEU A 97 -2.05 -9.29 -0.35
CA LEU A 97 -0.65 -9.51 -0.71
C LEU A 97 -0.46 -9.47 -2.23
N LEU A 98 -1.34 -10.13 -2.97
CA LEU A 98 -1.33 -10.10 -4.44
C LEU A 98 -1.57 -8.68 -4.96
N LEU A 99 -2.57 -7.98 -4.42
CA LEU A 99 -2.84 -6.60 -4.79
C LEU A 99 -1.63 -5.70 -4.56
N ASN A 100 -0.99 -5.77 -3.39
CA ASN A 100 0.21 -5.00 -3.09
C ASN A 100 1.37 -5.35 -4.03
N PHE A 101 1.58 -6.64 -4.30
CA PHE A 101 2.60 -7.10 -5.24
C PHE A 101 2.38 -6.53 -6.64
N PHE A 102 1.16 -6.63 -7.17
CA PHE A 102 0.82 -6.13 -8.49
C PHE A 102 0.82 -4.60 -8.57
N SER A 103 0.32 -3.88 -7.57
CA SER A 103 0.38 -2.41 -7.52
C SER A 103 1.82 -1.90 -7.48
N SER A 104 2.69 -2.56 -6.71
CA SER A 104 4.12 -2.24 -6.65
C SER A 104 4.81 -2.51 -7.99
N ALA A 105 4.55 -3.66 -8.61
CA ALA A 105 5.09 -4.01 -9.92
C ALA A 105 4.62 -3.03 -11.02
N ALA A 106 3.32 -2.72 -11.04
CA ALA A 106 2.71 -1.81 -12.00
C ALA A 106 3.25 -0.39 -11.86
N GLY A 107 3.40 0.13 -10.62
CA GLY A 107 3.99 1.45 -10.39
C GLY A 107 5.44 1.56 -10.87
N GLY A 108 6.23 0.50 -10.69
CA GLY A 108 7.60 0.43 -11.24
C GLY A 108 7.62 0.37 -12.77
N LEU A 109 6.74 -0.44 -13.36
CA LEU A 109 6.63 -0.63 -14.82
C LEU A 109 6.13 0.63 -15.55
N ALA A 110 5.16 1.34 -14.99
CA ALA A 110 4.50 2.47 -15.63
C ALA A 110 5.44 3.67 -15.91
N LEU A 111 6.50 3.83 -15.10
CA LEU A 111 7.43 4.97 -15.22
C LEU A 111 8.83 4.58 -15.70
N GLY A 112 9.32 3.42 -15.28
CA GLY A 112 10.67 2.96 -15.58
C GLY A 112 10.76 1.97 -16.73
N GLY A 113 9.66 1.25 -17.00
CA GLY A 113 9.68 0.00 -17.75
C GLY A 113 10.36 -1.13 -16.97
N TRP A 114 10.46 -2.31 -17.60
CA TRP A 114 11.24 -3.42 -17.05
C TRP A 114 12.72 -3.24 -17.38
N VAL A 115 13.56 -3.08 -16.35
CA VAL A 115 15.02 -2.90 -16.52
C VAL A 115 15.75 -3.89 -15.62
N PHE A 116 16.46 -4.83 -16.24
CA PHE A 116 17.30 -5.80 -15.56
C PHE A 116 18.74 -5.27 -15.52
N SER A 117 19.28 -5.03 -14.32
CA SER A 117 20.65 -4.54 -14.14
C SER A 117 21.37 -5.39 -13.10
N GLY A 118 22.39 -6.13 -13.53
CA GLY A 118 23.26 -6.88 -12.60
C GLY A 118 24.03 -5.95 -11.66
N GLN A 119 24.31 -4.71 -12.07
CA GLN A 119 24.95 -3.70 -11.21
C GLN A 119 24.03 -3.20 -10.10
N ALA A 120 22.71 -3.18 -10.31
CA ALA A 120 21.75 -2.81 -9.27
C ALA A 120 21.61 -3.89 -8.17
N LEU A 121 22.02 -5.13 -8.44
CA LEU A 121 22.10 -6.22 -7.44
C LEU A 121 23.40 -6.17 -6.61
N ALA A 122 24.39 -5.39 -7.01
CA ALA A 122 25.64 -5.28 -6.25
C ALA A 122 25.40 -4.48 -4.95
N PRO A 123 25.93 -4.94 -3.79
CA PRO A 123 25.83 -4.20 -2.54
C PRO A 123 26.59 -2.88 -2.63
N ASP A 124 25.88 -1.78 -2.39
CA ASP A 124 26.41 -0.41 -2.45
C ASP A 124 26.54 0.15 -1.02
N PHE A 125 27.74 0.04 -0.45
CA PHE A 125 28.03 0.49 0.93
C PHE A 125 27.90 2.00 1.10
N SER A 126 27.97 2.79 0.02
CA SER A 126 27.77 4.25 0.10
C SER A 126 26.34 4.62 0.52
N ARG A 127 25.37 3.71 0.34
CA ARG A 127 23.98 3.91 0.78
C ARG A 127 23.78 3.68 2.27
N LEU A 128 24.75 3.07 2.95
CA LEU A 128 24.69 2.77 4.38
C LEU A 128 25.31 3.87 5.24
N ASP A 129 25.86 4.94 4.65
CA ASP A 129 26.43 6.05 5.40
C ASP A 129 25.34 6.83 6.18
N PRO A 130 25.34 6.77 7.52
CA PRO A 130 24.33 7.44 8.33
C PRO A 130 24.44 8.98 8.24
N VAL A 131 25.63 9.54 8.03
CA VAL A 131 25.85 10.99 7.98
C VAL A 131 25.22 11.55 6.70
N ALA A 132 25.48 10.91 5.55
CA ALA A 132 24.85 11.25 4.28
C ALA A 132 23.33 11.05 4.32
N GLY A 133 22.84 10.04 5.07
CA GLY A 133 21.42 9.80 5.31
C GLY A 133 20.75 10.97 6.03
N VAL A 134 21.32 11.42 7.16
CA VAL A 134 20.80 12.56 7.93
C VAL A 134 20.85 13.85 7.11
N GLN A 135 21.94 14.10 6.38
CA GLN A 135 22.04 15.29 5.53
C GLN A 135 20.97 15.31 4.42
N ARG A 136 20.64 14.15 3.83
CA ARG A 136 19.52 14.04 2.88
C ARG A 136 18.17 14.34 3.55
N MET A 137 17.96 13.90 4.79
CA MET A 137 16.70 14.17 5.52
C MET A 137 16.49 15.66 5.81
N PHE A 138 17.54 16.39 6.21
CA PHE A 138 17.49 17.82 6.51
C PHE A 138 17.83 18.74 5.32
N SER A 139 17.83 18.22 4.10
CA SER A 139 18.03 19.01 2.90
C SER A 139 16.78 19.81 2.51
N ILE A 140 16.94 20.85 1.68
CA ILE A 140 15.80 21.63 1.12
C ILE A 140 14.81 20.71 0.39
N THR A 141 15.31 19.68 -0.28
CA THR A 141 14.47 18.67 -0.92
C THR A 141 13.73 17.82 0.11
N GLY A 142 14.37 17.42 1.21
CA GLY A 142 13.74 16.72 2.33
C GLY A 142 12.62 17.54 3.00
N LEU A 143 12.86 18.83 3.25
CA LEU A 143 11.86 19.75 3.79
C LEU A 143 10.68 19.93 2.82
N GLY A 144 10.95 20.03 1.52
CA GLY A 144 9.91 20.11 0.50
C GLY A 144 9.03 18.86 0.42
N GLU A 145 9.63 17.67 0.53
CA GLU A 145 8.88 16.40 0.62
C GLU A 145 8.04 16.33 1.89
N LEU A 146 8.57 16.79 3.03
CA LEU A 146 7.83 16.85 4.30
C LEU A 146 6.63 17.79 4.20
N GLY A 147 6.81 18.99 3.63
CA GLY A 147 5.71 19.92 3.39
C GLY A 147 4.60 19.31 2.53
N LYS A 148 4.98 18.64 1.40
CA LYS A 148 4.01 17.92 0.56
C LYS A 148 3.31 16.80 1.32
N ALA A 149 4.01 16.06 2.17
CA ALA A 149 3.43 14.99 2.97
C ALA A 149 2.44 15.53 4.01
N VAL A 150 2.77 16.63 4.69
CA VAL A 150 1.86 17.30 5.66
C VAL A 150 0.61 17.82 4.96
N ILE A 151 0.74 18.48 3.80
CA ILE A 151 -0.41 18.95 3.03
C ILE A 151 -1.31 17.76 2.62
N LYS A 152 -0.72 16.69 2.08
CA LYS A 152 -1.47 15.47 1.73
C LYS A 152 -2.19 14.88 2.95
N ALA A 153 -1.52 14.82 4.10
CA ALA A 153 -2.10 14.31 5.34
C ALA A 153 -3.27 15.16 5.83
N LEU A 154 -3.14 16.49 5.79
CA LEU A 154 -4.21 17.42 6.17
C LEU A 154 -5.40 17.33 5.22
N VAL A 155 -5.15 17.21 3.91
CA VAL A 155 -6.23 17.03 2.92
C VAL A 155 -6.95 15.71 3.15
N ILE A 156 -6.23 14.59 3.24
CA ILE A 156 -6.83 13.27 3.45
C ILE A 156 -7.56 13.21 4.79
N GLY A 157 -6.94 13.71 5.87
CA GLY A 157 -7.54 13.75 7.20
C GLY A 157 -8.77 14.66 7.26
N GLY A 158 -8.70 15.85 6.66
CA GLY A 158 -9.81 16.79 6.58
C GLY A 158 -11.01 16.23 5.80
N LEU A 159 -10.76 15.59 4.65
CA LEU A 159 -11.80 14.88 3.90
C LEU A 159 -12.38 13.71 4.71
N GLY A 160 -11.54 12.96 5.43
CA GLY A 160 -12.00 11.91 6.33
C GLY A 160 -12.93 12.44 7.43
N VAL A 161 -12.58 13.54 8.08
CA VAL A 161 -13.44 14.20 9.07
C VAL A 161 -14.75 14.68 8.44
N LEU A 162 -14.68 15.29 7.25
CA LEU A 162 -15.87 15.76 6.55
C LEU A 162 -16.83 14.61 6.24
N VAL A 163 -16.33 13.50 5.70
CA VAL A 163 -17.12 12.29 5.40
C VAL A 163 -17.73 11.71 6.66
N LEU A 164 -16.97 11.57 7.75
CA LEU A 164 -17.51 11.07 9.01
C LEU A 164 -18.59 12.00 9.57
N TRP A 165 -18.43 13.32 9.43
CA TRP A 165 -19.40 14.29 9.92
C TRP A 165 -20.70 14.27 9.11
N THR A 166 -20.61 14.17 7.79
CA THR A 166 -21.78 14.13 6.89
C THR A 166 -22.50 12.78 6.94
N GLN A 167 -21.74 11.67 7.02
CA GLN A 167 -22.28 10.31 7.02
C GLN A 167 -22.57 9.75 8.42
N ARG A 168 -22.45 10.55 9.49
CA ARG A 168 -22.68 10.08 10.87
C ARG A 168 -24.01 9.36 11.07
N GLY A 169 -25.09 9.83 10.43
CA GLY A 169 -26.42 9.22 10.55
C GLY A 169 -26.45 7.80 9.97
N PRO A 170 -26.13 7.63 8.67
CA PRO A 170 -26.01 6.31 8.05
C PRO A 170 -25.00 5.40 8.74
N LEU A 171 -23.86 5.92 9.22
CA LEU A 171 -22.88 5.13 9.97
C LEU A 171 -23.45 4.59 11.28
N LEU A 172 -24.26 5.37 12.00
CA LEU A 172 -24.94 4.89 13.21
C LEU A 172 -26.03 3.85 12.91
N GLN A 173 -26.66 3.92 11.74
CA GLN A 173 -27.65 2.91 11.31
C GLN A 173 -27.00 1.54 11.08
N LEU A 174 -25.71 1.50 10.74
CA LEU A 174 -24.98 0.23 10.60
C LEU A 174 -24.96 -0.61 11.88
N LEU A 175 -25.09 0.03 13.05
CA LEU A 175 -25.15 -0.64 14.35
C LEU A 175 -26.47 -1.39 14.58
N GLN A 176 -27.51 -1.08 13.80
CA GLN A 176 -28.87 -1.61 13.97
C GLN A 176 -29.22 -2.69 12.95
N ILE A 177 -28.40 -2.88 11.92
CA ILE A 177 -28.65 -3.88 10.88
C ILE A 177 -27.98 -5.22 11.21
N GLU A 178 -28.39 -6.24 10.47
CA GLU A 178 -27.78 -7.56 10.54
C GLU A 178 -26.29 -7.49 10.16
N PRO A 179 -25.37 -8.08 10.96
CA PRO A 179 -23.92 -7.99 10.74
C PRO A 179 -23.47 -8.41 9.34
N ASP A 180 -24.18 -9.34 8.72
CA ASP A 180 -23.83 -9.88 7.40
C ASP A 180 -24.13 -8.89 6.26
N LEU A 181 -24.97 -7.88 6.49
CA LEU A 181 -25.28 -6.82 5.53
C LEU A 181 -24.36 -5.59 5.70
N VAL A 182 -23.64 -5.49 6.81
CA VAL A 182 -22.77 -4.34 7.14
C VAL A 182 -21.71 -4.08 6.06
N PRO A 183 -20.98 -5.09 5.53
CA PRO A 183 -19.94 -4.84 4.53
C PRO A 183 -20.48 -4.23 3.23
N ALA A 184 -21.66 -4.70 2.79
CA ALA A 184 -22.30 -4.21 1.57
C ALA A 184 -22.80 -2.77 1.73
N GLN A 185 -23.41 -2.45 2.88
CA GLN A 185 -23.85 -1.09 3.18
C GLN A 185 -22.67 -0.13 3.36
N LEU A 186 -21.58 -0.56 4.02
CA LEU A 186 -20.35 0.21 4.12
C LEU A 186 -19.75 0.51 2.75
N ALA A 187 -19.67 -0.48 1.85
CA ALA A 187 -19.17 -0.27 0.49
C ALA A 187 -20.01 0.78 -0.26
N MET A 188 -21.34 0.73 -0.12
CA MET A 188 -22.25 1.68 -0.74
C MET A 188 -22.10 3.09 -0.16
N LEU A 189 -21.95 3.23 1.16
CA LEU A 189 -21.69 4.52 1.82
C LEU A 189 -20.36 5.13 1.39
N CYS A 190 -19.31 4.30 1.26
CA CYS A 190 -18.02 4.74 0.72
C CYS A 190 -18.16 5.26 -0.71
N ALA A 191 -18.90 4.55 -1.58
CA ALA A 191 -19.14 5.01 -2.95
C ALA A 191 -19.94 6.32 -2.99
N GLN A 192 -21.01 6.44 -2.20
CA GLN A 192 -21.80 7.68 -2.12
C GLN A 192 -20.95 8.87 -1.63
N SER A 193 -20.09 8.64 -0.65
CA SER A 193 -19.18 9.67 -0.14
C SER A 193 -18.17 10.13 -1.20
N PHE A 194 -17.76 9.24 -2.11
CA PHE A 194 -16.88 9.59 -3.24
C PHE A 194 -17.60 10.43 -4.30
N PHE A 195 -18.88 10.20 -4.54
CA PHE A 195 -19.67 10.98 -5.51
C PHE A 195 -20.11 12.35 -4.96
N TRP A 196 -20.14 12.52 -3.65
CA TRP A 196 -20.61 13.73 -3.00
C TRP A 196 -19.47 14.71 -2.64
N LEU A 197 -18.23 14.23 -2.59
CA LEU A 197 -16.99 15.01 -2.42
C LEU A 197 -16.47 15.54 -3.77
#